data_AF-A0A6B3HJ66-F1
#
_entry.id   AF-A0A6B3HJ66-F1
#
_cell.length_a   1.000
_cell.length_b   1.000
_cell.length_c   1.000
_cell.angle_alpha   90.00
_cell.angle_beta   90.00
_cell.angle_gamma   90.00
#
_symmetry.space_group_name_H-M   'P 1'
#
loop_
_entity.id
_entity.type
_entity.pdbx_description
1 polymer ?
#
loop_
_entity_poly.entity_id
_entity_poly.type
_entity_poly.pdbx_seq_one_letter_code
_entity_poly.pdbx_strand_id
1 'polypeptide(L)'
;MADPQIQELNQRAQRLRSLADHVDGLVDQPKRHSTGQMKSWSGPNAAAVRGSLRTWHTTCADVAKALREEARQCAEDAKDLKDDKR
;
A
#
# COMPACT_ATOMS: atom_id res chain seq x y z
N MET A 1 -7.41 -23.44 22.85
CA MET A 1 -8.13 -22.28 22.28
C MET A 1 -7.10 -21.41 21.58
N ALA A 2 -7.41 -20.84 20.41
CA ALA A 2 -6.47 -19.93 19.75
C ALA A 2 -6.24 -18.71 20.65
N ASP A 3 -4.98 -18.31 20.79
CA ASP A 3 -4.61 -17.19 21.65
C ASP A 3 -5.21 -15.88 21.13
N PRO A 4 -5.96 -15.12 21.94
CA PRO A 4 -6.62 -13.90 21.49
C PRO A 4 -5.62 -12.86 20.95
N GLN A 5 -4.39 -12.84 21.47
CA GLN A 5 -3.32 -11.95 20.98
C GLN A 5 -2.87 -12.33 19.56
N ILE A 6 -2.74 -13.63 19.28
CA ILE A 6 -2.40 -14.13 17.94
C ILE A 6 -3.53 -13.81 16.95
N GLN A 7 -4.79 -13.90 17.38
CA GLN A 7 -5.93 -13.52 16.53
C GLN A 7 -5.96 -12.03 16.22
N GLU A 8 -5.68 -11.17 17.19
CA GLU A 8 -5.63 -9.71 17.00
C GLU A 8 -4.51 -9.30 16.02
N LEU A 9 -3.30 -9.84 16.19
CA LEU A 9 -2.17 -9.58 15.29
C LEU A 9 -2.47 -10.02 13.85
N ASN A 10 -3.09 -11.18 13.67
CA ASN A 10 -3.50 -11.65 12.34
C ASN A 10 -4.59 -10.76 11.72
N GLN A 11 -5.57 -10.31 12.50
CA GLN A 11 -6.60 -9.37 12.01
C GLN A 11 -5.99 -8.02 11.65
N ARG A 12 -5.05 -7.50 12.45
CA ARG A 12 -4.33 -6.26 12.16
C ARG A 12 -3.53 -6.38 10.86
N ALA A 13 -2.80 -7.48 10.67
CA ALA A 13 -2.07 -7.75 9.44
C ALA A 13 -3.00 -7.81 8.20
N GLN A 14 -4.17 -8.42 8.32
CA GLN A 14 -5.16 -8.45 7.23
C GLN A 14 -5.68 -7.05 6.88
N ARG A 15 -6.01 -6.24 7.88
CA ARG A 15 -6.47 -4.86 7.67
C ARG A 15 -5.40 -3.99 7.01
N LEU A 16 -4.14 -4.12 7.45
CA LEU A 16 -3.00 -3.40 6.87
C LEU A 16 -2.76 -3.78 5.41
N ARG A 17 -2.85 -5.08 5.07
CA ARG A 17 -2.76 -5.54 3.66
C ARG A 17 -3.90 -4.99 2.81
N SER A 18 -5.14 -5.05 3.31
CA SER A 18 -6.29 -4.49 2.59
C SER A 18 -6.16 -2.99 2.37
N LEU A 19 -5.61 -2.25 3.34
CA LEU A 19 -5.35 -0.82 3.20
C LEU A 19 -4.27 -0.56 2.14
N ALA A 20 -3.18 -1.34 2.16
CA ALA A 20 -2.12 -1.23 1.16
C ALA A 20 -2.64 -1.47 -0.26
N ASP A 21 -3.48 -2.50 -0.45
CA ASP A 21 -4.08 -2.80 -1.76
C ASP A 21 -5.04 -1.71 -2.22
N HIS A 22 -5.78 -1.06 -1.29
CA HIS A 22 -6.62 0.08 -1.61
C HIS A 22 -5.79 1.30 -2.05
N VAL A 23 -4.69 1.59 -1.35
CA VAL A 23 -3.77 2.68 -1.69
C VAL A 23 -3.14 2.46 -3.08
N ASP A 24 -2.74 1.22 -3.39
CA ASP A 24 -2.25 0.87 -4.73
C ASP A 24 -3.34 0.97 -5.81
N GLY A 25 -4.61 0.69 -5.48
CA GLY A 25 -5.74 0.86 -6.39
C GLY A 25 -6.00 2.33 -6.74
N LEU A 26 -5.84 3.24 -5.78
CA LEU A 26 -6.09 4.69 -5.96
C LEU A 26 -5.13 5.35 -6.96
N VAL A 27 -3.92 4.83 -7.13
CA VAL A 27 -2.92 5.42 -8.04
C VAL A 27 -3.06 4.98 -9.50
N ASP A 28 -3.81 3.90 -9.75
CA ASP A 28 -3.86 3.32 -11.08
C ASP A 28 -4.74 4.17 -12.02
N GLN A 29 -5.81 4.77 -11.50
CA GLN A 29 -6.72 5.64 -12.26
C GLN A 29 -6.04 6.96 -12.71
N PRO A 30 -5.35 7.72 -11.84
CA PRO A 30 -4.62 8.91 -12.23
C PRO A 30 -3.45 8.61 -13.18
N LYS A 31 -2.77 7.48 -12.99
CA LYS A 31 -1.70 7.02 -13.90
C LYS A 31 -2.24 6.76 -15.29
N ARG A 32 -3.34 6.00 -15.42
CA ARG A 32 -4.00 5.74 -16.71
C ARG A 32 -4.49 7.02 -17.38
N HIS A 33 -5.02 7.96 -16.60
CA HIS A 33 -5.44 9.27 -17.10
C HIS A 33 -4.22 10.06 -17.64
N SER A 34 -3.13 10.12 -16.89
CA SER A 34 -1.88 10.77 -17.28
C SER A 34 -1.27 10.18 -18.55
N THR A 35 -1.21 8.85 -18.67
CA THR A 35 -0.58 8.18 -19.82
C THR A 35 -1.48 8.07 -21.05
N GLY A 36 -2.81 8.05 -20.86
CA GLY A 36 -3.80 7.96 -21.93
C GLY A 36 -4.28 9.31 -22.44
N GLN A 37 -4.90 10.10 -21.56
CA GLN A 37 -5.60 11.35 -21.92
C GLN A 37 -4.62 12.52 -22.08
N MET A 38 -3.62 12.63 -21.21
CA MET A 38 -2.68 13.76 -21.22
C MET A 38 -1.51 13.60 -22.20
N LYS A 39 -1.46 12.50 -22.98
CA LYS A 39 -0.40 12.25 -23.97
C LYS A 39 -0.41 13.27 -25.10
N SER A 40 -1.59 13.78 -25.47
CA SER A 40 -1.75 14.82 -26.49
C SER A 40 -1.53 16.24 -25.95
N TRP A 41 -1.48 16.42 -24.63
CA TRP A 41 -1.33 17.74 -24.02
C TRP A 41 0.13 18.16 -24.08
N SER A 42 0.42 19.30 -24.71
CA SER A 42 1.77 19.86 -24.83
C SER A 42 1.93 21.12 -23.97
N GLY A 43 3.17 21.47 -23.63
CA GLY A 43 3.50 22.67 -22.86
C GLY A 43 3.88 22.42 -21.38
N PRO A 44 4.42 23.46 -20.72
CA PRO A 44 5.01 23.35 -19.37
C PRO A 44 4.01 22.92 -18.30
N ASN A 45 2.74 23.36 -18.39
CA ASN A 45 1.70 23.00 -17.44
C ASN A 45 1.36 21.49 -17.51
N ALA A 46 1.30 20.93 -18.72
CA ALA A 46 1.05 19.50 -18.91
C ALA A 46 2.21 18.65 -18.34
N ALA A 47 3.46 19.10 -18.53
CA ALA A 47 4.62 18.46 -17.93
C ALA A 47 4.60 18.52 -16.39
N ALA A 48 4.23 19.67 -15.82
CA ALA A 48 4.11 19.84 -14.37
C ALA A 48 3.08 18.89 -13.76
N VAL A 49 1.87 18.84 -14.33
CA VAL A 49 0.80 17.94 -13.85
C VAL A 49 1.22 16.47 -13.99
N ARG A 50 1.84 16.07 -15.11
CA ARG A 50 2.38 14.70 -15.27
C ARG A 50 3.45 14.38 -14.22
N GLY A 51 4.31 15.35 -13.89
CA GLY A 51 5.30 15.24 -12.82
C GLY A 51 4.64 15.03 -11.46
N SER A 52 3.66 15.86 -11.09
CA SER A 52 2.92 15.74 -9.81
C SER A 52 2.19 14.40 -9.70
N LEU A 53 1.56 13.93 -10.78
CA LEU A 53 0.90 12.61 -10.81
C LEU A 53 1.88 11.45 -10.65
N ARG A 54 3.08 11.57 -11.22
CA ARG A 54 4.16 10.59 -11.04
C ARG A 54 4.67 10.58 -9.60
N THR A 55 4.89 11.75 -9.00
CA THR A 55 5.29 11.86 -7.60
C THR A 55 4.25 11.25 -6.67
N TRP A 56 2.97 11.59 -6.89
CA TRP A 56 1.85 11.01 -6.15
C TRP A 56 1.83 9.47 -6.22
N HIS A 57 2.02 8.92 -7.42
CA HIS A 57 2.12 7.47 -7.60
C HIS A 57 3.26 6.86 -6.78
N THR A 58 4.45 7.47 -6.79
CA THR A 58 5.59 7.01 -5.97
C THR A 58 5.26 7.06 -4.48
N THR A 59 4.71 8.17 -3.98
CA THR A 59 4.37 8.31 -2.56
C THR A 59 3.37 7.26 -2.09
N CYS A 60 2.31 7.02 -2.86
CA CYS A 60 1.34 5.98 -2.53
C CYS A 60 1.95 4.56 -2.57
N ALA A 61 2.82 4.28 -3.54
CA ALA A 61 3.53 2.99 -3.60
C ALA A 61 4.44 2.79 -2.37
N ASP A 62 5.11 3.86 -1.92
CA ASP A 62 5.94 3.83 -0.70
C ASP A 62 5.10 3.58 0.55
N VAL A 63 3.94 4.24 0.68
CA VAL A 63 3.00 4.01 1.78
C VAL A 63 2.45 2.58 1.75
N ALA A 64 2.03 2.09 0.59
CA ALA A 64 1.54 0.72 0.45
C ALA A 64 2.62 -0.31 0.81
N LYS A 65 3.88 -0.05 0.43
CA LYS A 65 5.02 -0.87 0.84
C LYS A 65 5.22 -0.86 2.36
N ALA A 66 5.19 0.31 3.00
CA ALA A 66 5.34 0.42 4.44
C ALA A 66 4.24 -0.35 5.19
N LEU A 67 2.98 -0.22 4.75
CA LEU A 67 1.85 -0.96 5.31
C LEU A 67 1.99 -2.48 5.16
N ARG A 68 2.53 -2.96 4.03
CA ARG A 68 2.80 -4.39 3.81
C ARG A 68 3.92 -4.90 4.71
N GLU A 69 4.94 -4.10 4.96
CA GLU A 69 6.03 -4.45 5.86
C GLU A 69 5.53 -4.55 7.30
N GLU A 70 4.76 -3.57 7.78
CA GLU A 70 4.11 -3.65 9.10
C GLU A 70 3.20 -4.87 9.23
N ALA A 71 2.44 -5.19 8.18
CA ALA A 71 1.59 -6.38 8.16
C ALA A 71 2.40 -7.69 8.17
N ARG A 72 3.61 -7.69 7.60
CA ARG A 72 4.53 -8.83 7.65
C ARG A 72 5.07 -8.99 9.06
N GLN A 73 5.54 -7.91 9.66
CA GLN A 73 6.04 -7.89 11.04
C GLN A 73 4.98 -8.40 12.02
N CYS A 74 3.74 -7.92 11.95
CA CYS A 74 2.63 -8.40 12.78
C CYS A 74 2.37 -9.91 12.61
N ALA A 75 2.58 -10.45 11.40
CA ALA A 75 2.39 -11.88 11.14
C ALA A 75 3.57 -12.74 11.62
N GLU A 76 4.77 -12.18 11.66
CA GLU A 76 5.97 -12.81 12.23
C GLU A 76 5.86 -12.82 13.76
N ASP A 77 5.53 -11.69 14.39
CA ASP A 77 5.28 -11.61 15.84
C ASP A 77 4.22 -12.63 16.29
N ALA A 78 3.16 -12.81 15.49
CA ALA A 78 2.11 -13.79 15.78
C ALA A 78 2.58 -15.25 15.68
N LYS A 79 3.58 -15.53 14.83
CA LYS A 79 4.20 -16.87 14.73
C LYS A 79 5.16 -17.09 15.87
N ASP A 80 6.01 -16.12 16.17
CA ASP A 80 6.97 -16.20 17.28
C ASP A 80 6.24 -16.39 18.60
N LEU A 81 5.15 -15.65 18.85
CA LEU A 81 4.31 -15.83 20.04
C LEU A 81 3.62 -17.20 20.09
N LYS A 82 3.36 -17.83 18.94
CA LYS A 82 2.79 -19.18 18.88
C LYS A 82 3.84 -20.24 19.20
N ASP A 83 5.06 -20.06 18.75
CA ASP A 83 6.17 -20.99 18.95
C ASP A 83 6.76 -20.88 20.37
N ASP A 84 6.80 -19.67 20.96
CA ASP A 84 7.20 -19.43 22.37
C ASP A 84 6.23 -20.04 23.39
N LYS A 85 4.94 -20.18 23.01
CA LYS A 85 3.91 -20.83 23.85
C LYS A 85 3.87 -22.36 23.70
N ARG A 86 4.74 -22.97 22.90
CA ARG A 86 4.72 -24.39 22.57
C ARG A 86 5.77 -25.19 23.34
#